data_AF-A0A6L8E3S0-F1
#
_entry.id   AF-A0A6L8E3S0-F1
#
_cell.length_a   1.000
_cell.length_b   1.000
_cell.length_c   1.000
_cell.angle_alpha   90.00
_cell.angle_beta   90.00
_cell.angle_gamma   90.00
#
_symmetry.space_group_name_H-M   'P 1'
#
loop_
_entity.id
_entity.type
_entity.pdbx_description
1 polymer ?
#
loop_
_entity_poly.entity_id
_entity_poly.type
_entity_poly.pdbx_seq_one_letter_code
_entity_poly.pdbx_strand_id
1 'polypeptide(L)'
;MHRTHKVQVTLDERQFAAVSRISRAGGRKLAAVVREAVERYCVAPEARRRRLDAIEALYAMEPAPAPTDLEQWQRDYDNLKTGLATGCAPHSERDSVGTRKRR
;
A
#
# COMPACT_ATOMS: atom_id res chain seq x y z
N MET A 1 -14.41 -5.31 10.68
CA MET A 1 -15.81 -5.08 10.21
C MET A 1 -15.80 -4.81 8.72
N HIS A 2 -16.20 -5.77 7.88
CA HIS A 2 -16.43 -5.49 6.46
C HIS A 2 -17.75 -4.74 6.28
N ARG A 3 -17.68 -3.43 6.11
CA ARG A 3 -18.87 -2.61 5.83
C ARG A 3 -19.21 -2.77 4.35
N THR A 4 -20.37 -3.33 4.06
CA THR A 4 -20.93 -3.36 2.70
C THR A 4 -21.79 -2.13 2.51
N HIS A 5 -21.51 -1.35 1.47
CA HIS A 5 -22.30 -0.17 1.10
C HIS A 5 -23.20 -0.50 -0.09
N LYS A 6 -24.48 -0.11 -0.03
CA LYS A 6 -25.41 -0.29 -1.15
C LYS A 6 -25.14 0.79 -2.20
N VAL A 7 -25.02 0.38 -3.46
CA VAL A 7 -24.93 1.27 -4.62
C VAL A 7 -26.11 0.98 -5.54
N GLN A 8 -26.78 2.02 -6.01
CA GLN A 8 -27.82 1.94 -7.02
C GLN A 8 -27.24 2.43 -8.35
N VAL A 9 -27.38 1.61 -9.40
CA VAL A 9 -26.89 1.92 -10.75
C VAL A 9 -28.01 1.72 -11.74
N THR A 10 -28.06 2.60 -12.74
CA THR A 10 -29.00 2.49 -13.87
C THR A 10 -28.26 1.87 -15.04
N LEU A 11 -28.81 0.78 -15.56
CA LEU A 11 -28.32 0.13 -16.78
C LEU A 11 -29.30 0.42 -17.91
N ASP A 12 -28.79 0.56 -19.12
CA ASP A 12 -29.66 0.56 -20.30
C ASP A 12 -30.27 -0.83 -20.53
N GLU A 13 -31.29 -0.90 -21.38
CA GLU A 13 -32.02 -2.14 -21.65
C GLU A 13 -31.12 -3.25 -22.20
N ARG A 14 -30.15 -2.90 -23.07
CA ARG A 14 -29.23 -3.88 -23.68
C ARG A 14 -28.28 -4.45 -22.63
N GLN A 15 -27.72 -3.58 -21.79
CA GLN A 15 -26.87 -3.94 -20.66
C GLN A 15 -27.63 -4.84 -19.67
N PHE A 16 -28.84 -4.44 -19.28
CA PHE A 16 -29.66 -5.23 -18.38
C PHE A 16 -30.00 -6.61 -18.97
N ALA A 17 -30.41 -6.68 -20.23
CA ALA A 17 -30.70 -7.93 -20.91
C ALA A 17 -29.48 -8.86 -20.95
N ALA A 18 -28.29 -8.32 -21.25
CA ALA A 18 -27.05 -9.08 -21.26
C ALA A 18 -26.70 -9.63 -19.87
N VAL A 19 -26.73 -8.79 -18.83
CA VAL A 19 -26.42 -9.19 -17.45
C VAL A 19 -27.47 -10.20 -16.93
N SER A 20 -28.75 -9.98 -17.23
CA SER A 20 -29.84 -10.90 -16.88
C SER A 20 -29.65 -12.27 -17.51
N ARG A 21 -29.27 -12.33 -18.80
CA ARG A 21 -28.95 -13.58 -19.49
C ARG A 21 -27.79 -14.33 -18.84
N ILE A 22 -26.70 -13.64 -18.50
CA ILE A 22 -25.53 -14.23 -17.81
C ILE A 22 -25.95 -14.75 -16.43
N SER A 23 -26.70 -13.95 -15.69
CA SER A 23 -27.23 -14.30 -14.36
C SER A 23 -28.05 -15.59 -14.42
N ARG A 24 -28.97 -15.70 -15.39
CA ARG A 24 -29.83 -16.87 -15.59
C ARG A 24 -29.03 -18.10 -16.04
N ALA A 25 -28.15 -17.95 -17.03
CA ALA A 25 -27.31 -19.04 -17.52
C ALA A 25 -26.42 -19.65 -16.43
N GLY A 26 -25.92 -18.82 -15.51
CA GLY A 26 -25.11 -19.26 -14.39
C GLY A 26 -25.88 -19.62 -13.11
N GLY A 27 -27.22 -19.52 -13.08
CA GLY A 27 -28.01 -19.74 -11.87
C GLY A 27 -27.67 -18.80 -10.70
N ARG A 28 -27.15 -17.60 -10.99
CA ARG A 28 -26.64 -16.63 -10.01
C ARG A 28 -27.57 -15.44 -9.86
N LYS A 29 -27.44 -14.71 -8.74
CA LYS A 29 -28.11 -13.42 -8.53
C LYS A 29 -27.47 -12.33 -9.39
N LEU A 30 -28.27 -11.43 -9.93
CA LEU A 30 -27.81 -10.32 -10.78
C LEU A 30 -26.74 -9.46 -10.10
N ALA A 31 -26.94 -9.14 -8.82
CA ALA A 31 -25.97 -8.41 -8.01
C ALA A 31 -24.61 -9.11 -7.88
N ALA A 32 -24.57 -10.46 -7.93
CA ALA A 32 -23.31 -11.19 -7.88
C ALA A 32 -22.54 -11.06 -9.20
N VAL A 33 -23.24 -11.02 -10.33
CA VAL A 33 -22.62 -10.80 -11.65
C VAL A 33 -22.07 -9.37 -11.73
N VAL A 34 -22.84 -8.38 -11.27
CA VAL A 34 -22.41 -6.97 -11.24
C VAL A 34 -21.19 -6.80 -10.33
N ARG A 35 -21.18 -7.38 -9.12
CA ARG A 35 -20.02 -7.29 -8.22
C ARG A 35 -18.76 -7.90 -8.83
N GLU A 36 -18.87 -9.03 -9.50
CA GLU A 36 -17.73 -9.66 -10.17
C GLU A 36 -17.19 -8.79 -11.31
N ALA A 37 -18.08 -8.17 -12.09
CA ALA A 37 -17.66 -7.24 -13.14
C ALA A 37 -16.94 -6.02 -12.56
N VAL A 38 -17.46 -5.43 -11.47
CA VAL A 38 -16.81 -4.31 -10.78
C VAL A 38 -15.43 -4.71 -10.26
N GLU A 39 -15.31 -5.89 -9.65
CA GLU A 39 -14.01 -6.39 -9.17
C GLU A 39 -13.01 -6.52 -10.32
N ARG A 40 -13.43 -7.17 -11.41
CA ARG A 40 -12.56 -7.48 -12.55
C ARG A 40 -12.11 -6.25 -13.33
N TYR A 41 -13.00 -5.30 -13.55
CA TYR A 41 -12.74 -4.18 -14.46
C TYR A 41 -12.42 -2.87 -13.76
N CYS A 42 -12.76 -2.72 -12.47
CA CYS A 42 -12.47 -1.50 -11.72
C CYS A 42 -11.45 -1.76 -10.61
N VAL A 43 -11.73 -2.70 -9.70
CA VAL A 43 -10.93 -2.85 -8.47
C VAL A 43 -9.57 -3.49 -8.75
N ALA A 44 -9.53 -4.62 -9.45
CA ALA A 44 -8.29 -5.34 -9.71
C ALA A 44 -7.28 -4.54 -10.56
N PRO A 45 -7.69 -3.81 -11.62
CA PRO A 45 -6.78 -2.94 -12.36
C PRO A 45 -6.23 -1.79 -11.52
N GLU A 46 -7.05 -1.13 -10.71
CA GLU A 46 -6.59 -0.07 -9.80
C GLU A 46 -5.61 -0.61 -8.76
N ALA A 47 -5.89 -1.77 -8.16
CA ALA A 47 -4.99 -2.41 -7.22
C ALA A 47 -3.65 -2.76 -7.89
N ARG A 48 -3.67 -3.24 -9.15
CA ARG A 48 -2.46 -3.50 -9.93
C ARG A 48 -1.68 -2.22 -10.19
N ARG A 49 -2.35 -1.13 -10.59
CA ARG A 49 -1.69 0.16 -10.83
C ARG A 49 -1.01 0.67 -9.55
N ARG A 50 -1.73 0.70 -8.42
CA ARG A 50 -1.16 1.10 -7.12
C ARG A 50 0.08 0.29 -6.73
N ARG A 51 0.09 -1.01 -7.02
CA ARG A 51 1.28 -1.85 -6.76
C ARG A 51 2.45 -1.45 -7.64
N LEU A 52 2.21 -1.20 -8.92
CA LEU A 52 3.26 -0.75 -9.84
C LEU A 52 3.81 0.62 -9.42
N ASP A 53 2.93 1.56 -9.07
CA ASP A 53 3.33 2.89 -8.60
C ASP A 53 4.17 2.80 -7.33
N ALA A 54 3.81 1.90 -6.40
CA ALA A 54 4.59 1.67 -5.18
C ALA A 54 5.96 1.05 -5.45
N ILE A 55 6.05 0.14 -6.44
CA ILE A 55 7.31 -0.46 -6.87
C ILE A 55 8.19 0.61 -7.53
N GLU A 56 7.63 1.43 -8.42
CA GLU A 56 8.36 2.52 -9.07
C GLU A 56 8.87 3.54 -8.06
N ALA A 57 8.03 3.92 -7.09
CA ALA A 57 8.45 4.78 -5.99
C ALA A 57 9.60 4.18 -5.19
N LEU A 58 9.56 2.87 -4.89
CA LEU A 58 10.65 2.18 -4.19
C LEU A 58 11.96 2.21 -4.99
N TYR A 59 11.90 2.03 -6.31
CA TYR A 59 13.09 2.10 -7.18
C TYR A 59 13.60 3.52 -7.38
N ALA A 60 12.74 4.53 -7.26
CA ALA A 60 13.13 5.94 -7.35
C ALA A 60 13.79 6.45 -6.05
N MET A 61 13.64 5.74 -4.94
CA MET A 61 14.30 6.08 -3.69
C MET A 61 15.80 5.78 -3.76
N GLU A 62 16.61 6.61 -3.10
CA GLU A 62 18.02 6.28 -2.91
C GLU A 62 18.15 4.98 -2.11
N PRO A 63 19.02 4.05 -2.53
CA PRO A 63 19.24 2.80 -1.81
C PRO A 63 19.71 3.09 -0.38
N ALA A 64 18.93 2.65 0.61
CA ALA A 64 19.37 2.71 1.99
C ALA A 64 20.59 1.79 2.20
N PRO A 65 21.57 2.19 3.02
CA PRO A 65 22.69 1.32 3.35
C PRO A 65 22.17 0.04 4.03
N ALA A 66 22.75 -1.10 3.67
CA ALA A 66 22.42 -2.35 4.34
C ALA A 66 22.79 -2.25 5.82
N PRO A 67 21.92 -2.73 6.74
CA PRO A 67 22.24 -2.73 8.16
C PRO A 67 23.40 -3.67 8.43
N THR A 68 24.41 -3.17 9.15
CA THR A 68 25.58 -3.95 9.56
C THR A 68 25.25 -4.99 10.63
N ASP A 69 24.22 -4.73 11.44
CA ASP A 69 23.69 -5.63 12.47
C ASP A 69 22.17 -5.73 12.33
N LEU A 70 21.71 -6.94 12.03
CA LEU A 70 20.32 -7.25 11.75
C LEU A 70 19.48 -7.33 13.04
N GLU A 71 20.07 -7.74 14.16
CA GLU A 71 19.38 -7.79 15.45
C GLU A 71 19.15 -6.37 16.00
N GLN A 72 20.14 -5.49 15.86
CA GLN A 72 19.98 -4.09 16.23
C GLN A 72 18.92 -3.39 15.38
N TRP A 73 18.96 -3.56 14.06
CA TRP A 73 17.96 -2.98 13.16
C TRP A 73 16.54 -3.45 13.49
N GLN A 74 16.35 -4.73 13.80
CA GLN A 74 15.05 -5.27 14.18
C GLN A 74 14.53 -4.63 15.46
N ARG A 75 15.38 -4.46 16.49
CA ARG A 75 15.01 -3.76 17.73
C ARG A 75 14.59 -2.31 17.46
N ASP A 76 15.35 -1.59 16.63
CA ASP A 76 15.05 -0.19 16.30
C ASP A 76 13.73 -0.08 15.50
N TYR A 77 13.50 -0.98 14.55
CA TYR A 77 12.25 -1.06 13.81
C TYR A 77 11.04 -1.36 14.70
N ASP A 78 11.16 -2.31 15.63
CA ASP A 78 10.08 -2.66 16.56
C ASP A 78 9.77 -1.50 17.52
N ASN A 79 10.79 -0.76 17.96
CA ASN A 79 10.63 0.47 18.75
C ASN A 79 9.92 1.58 17.96
N LEU A 80 10.22 1.74 16.67
CA LEU A 80 9.53 2.71 15.80
C LEU A 80 8.07 2.31 15.54
N LYS A 81 7.83 1.02 15.25
CA LYS A 81 6.50 0.47 14.98
C LYS A 81 5.54 0.59 16.17
N THR A 82 6.07 0.49 17.39
CA THR A 82 5.29 0.60 18.63
C THR A 82 5.20 2.04 19.16
N GLY A 83 5.82 3.02 18.47
CA GLY A 83 5.78 4.44 18.84
C GLY A 83 6.68 4.81 20.02
N LEU A 84 7.65 3.97 20.38
CA LEU A 84 8.57 4.19 21.51
C LEU A 84 9.81 5.03 21.16
N ALA A 85 10.13 5.21 19.87
CA ALA A 85 11.32 5.93 19.45
C ALA A 85 11.07 7.41 19.12
N THR A 86 11.14 8.27 20.14
CA THR A 86 11.58 9.66 19.97
C THR A 86 13.07 9.68 19.65
N GLY A 87 13.45 10.17 18.46
CA GLY A 87 14.82 10.61 18.19
C GLY A 87 15.57 9.77 17.17
N CYS A 88 15.26 9.97 15.89
CA CYS A 88 16.28 9.82 14.85
C CYS A 88 17.17 11.08 14.96
N ALA A 89 18.20 11.06 15.80
CA ALA A 89 19.20 12.11 15.81
C ALA A 89 20.05 11.95 14.54
N PRO A 90 20.18 12.99 13.69
CA PRO A 90 21.08 12.91 12.56
C PRO A 90 22.52 12.75 13.06
N HIS A 91 23.22 11.77 12.50
CA HIS A 91 24.66 11.62 12.69
C HIS A 91 25.36 12.95 12.38
N SER A 92 25.91 13.60 13.42
CA SER A 92 26.91 14.65 13.25
C SER A 92 28.27 13.97 13.17
N GLU A 93 28.72 13.76 11.93
CA GLU A 93 30.13 13.53 11.64
C GLU A 93 30.94 14.79 11.99
N ARG A 94 32.03 14.55 12.73
CA ARG A 94 33.32 15.26 12.71
C ARG A 94 33.32 16.76 13.06
N ASP A 95 33.99 17.09 14.17
CA ASP A 95 35.30 17.74 14.02
C ASP A 95 36.17 17.60 15.28
N SER A 96 37.36 17.04 15.05
CA SER A 96 38.48 17.05 15.99
C SER A 96 39.22 18.37 15.84
N VAL A 97 39.23 19.22 16.86
CA VAL A 97 40.25 20.29 16.97
C VAL A 97 40.71 20.35 18.42
N GLY A 98 41.96 19.96 18.64
CA GLY A 98 42.62 20.00 19.94
C GLY A 98 42.92 21.43 20.37
N THR A 99 42.65 21.73 21.63
CA THR A 99 43.02 23.00 22.25
C THR A 99 44.25 22.82 23.12
N ARG A 100 45.36 23.41 22.67
CA ARG A 100 46.68 23.49 23.30
C ARG A 100 46.59 24.23 24.63
N LYS A 101 47.11 23.60 25.71
CA LYS A 101 47.38 24.25 27.02
C LYS A 101 48.33 25.44 26.83
N ARG A 102 47.96 26.61 27.38
CA ARG A 102 48.90 27.65 27.81
C ARG A 102 48.45 28.19 29.17
N ARG A 103 49.17 27.82 30.22
CA ARG A 103 49.59 28.69 31.32
C ARG A 103 50.68 27.99 32.10
#